data_AF-A0A2D5RTB2-F1
#
_entry.id   AF-A0A2D5RTB2-F1
#
_cell.length_a   1.000
_cell.length_b   1.000
_cell.length_c   1.000
_cell.angle_alpha   90.00
_cell.angle_beta   90.00
_cell.angle_gamma   90.00
#
_symmetry.space_group_name_H-M   'P 1'
#
loop_
_entity.id
_entity.type
_entity.pdbx_description
1 polymer ?
#
loop_
_entity_poly.entity_id
_entity_poly.type
_entity_poly.pdbx_seq_one_letter_code
_entity_poly.pdbx_strand_id
1 'polypeptide(L)'
;MNWPHYRQITTLLNNPSAPVVCFDAGFLSVRLLLATDQKLYRQLFTSKAVMQWIGEPLTDSQLTCSFAAALQQNLAASTELKPNSRLFLTITDPAANTTPGLMAVTFNTSVHANRFNAEIGIMLLPFAQGKGLAVTALISLCQRLLQLPQVIHIICRITDGNLAAIKLVSELGFVYCKQGNYYKLHNNNKITDTGRFA
;
A
#
# COMPACT_ATOMS: atom_id res chain seq x y z
N MET A 1 -29.23 -21.39 4.19
CA MET A 1 -27.76 -21.35 4.33
C MET A 1 -27.39 -20.04 4.99
N ASN A 2 -27.18 -20.07 6.31
CA ASN A 2 -26.75 -18.91 7.10
C ASN A 2 -25.24 -19.00 7.25
N TRP A 3 -24.53 -17.91 6.95
CA TRP A 3 -23.08 -17.80 7.15
C TRP A 3 -22.83 -17.08 8.48
N PRO A 4 -22.52 -17.78 9.59
CA PRO A 4 -22.07 -17.11 10.80
C PRO A 4 -20.58 -16.75 10.64
N HIS A 5 -20.18 -15.62 11.22
CA HIS A 5 -18.80 -15.14 11.48
C HIS A 5 -18.52 -13.69 11.03
N TYR A 6 -19.46 -12.78 11.32
CA TYR A 6 -19.21 -11.32 11.28
C TYR A 6 -18.99 -10.70 12.68
N ARG A 7 -18.69 -11.50 13.70
CA ARG A 7 -18.36 -11.01 15.04
C ARG A 7 -17.05 -11.65 15.53
N GLN A 8 -15.92 -10.97 15.27
CA GLN A 8 -14.67 -11.00 16.06
C GLN A 8 -13.52 -10.19 15.39
N ILE A 9 -13.78 -8.98 14.87
CA ILE A 9 -12.72 -8.09 14.32
C ILE A 9 -12.19 -7.12 15.40
N THR A 10 -12.57 -7.28 16.67
CA THR A 10 -12.34 -6.26 17.71
C THR A 10 -11.30 -6.61 18.78
N THR A 11 -10.25 -7.38 18.44
CA THR A 11 -9.10 -7.55 19.36
C THR A 11 -7.73 -7.71 18.67
N LEU A 12 -7.43 -6.88 17.67
CA LEU A 12 -6.07 -6.83 17.05
C LEU A 12 -5.37 -5.46 17.19
N LEU A 13 -5.94 -4.52 17.95
CA LEU A 13 -5.43 -3.14 17.98
C LEU A 13 -4.34 -2.85 19.03
N ASN A 14 -3.95 -3.81 19.87
CA ASN A 14 -2.93 -3.61 20.91
C ASN A 14 -1.68 -4.49 20.77
N ASN A 15 -1.51 -5.19 19.64
CA ASN A 15 -0.30 -5.96 19.41
C ASN A 15 0.63 -5.20 18.45
N PRO A 16 1.79 -4.69 18.88
CA PRO A 16 2.80 -4.10 17.99
C PRO A 16 3.36 -5.11 16.97
N SER A 17 2.98 -6.39 17.08
CA SER A 17 3.34 -7.49 16.18
C SER A 17 2.24 -7.82 15.16
N ALA A 18 1.05 -7.22 15.24
CA ALA A 18 -0.03 -7.49 14.29
C ALA A 18 0.24 -6.75 12.96
N PRO A 19 -0.09 -7.37 11.81
CA PRO A 19 0.03 -6.70 10.52
C PRO A 19 -0.82 -5.42 10.51
N VAL A 20 -0.47 -4.49 9.63
CA VAL A 20 -1.11 -3.18 9.52
C VAL A 20 -2.55 -3.35 9.00
N VAL A 21 -3.50 -3.62 9.90
CA VAL A 21 -4.90 -3.96 9.54
C VAL A 21 -5.73 -2.71 9.22
N CYS A 22 -5.51 -1.63 9.97
CA CYS A 22 -6.16 -0.34 9.76
C CYS A 22 -5.33 0.77 10.44
N PHE A 23 -5.26 1.95 9.83
CA PHE A 23 -4.64 3.13 10.44
C PHE A 23 -5.16 4.42 9.83
N ASP A 24 -5.12 5.48 10.63
CA ASP A 24 -5.40 6.84 10.16
C ASP A 24 -4.17 7.44 9.48
N ALA A 25 -4.43 8.24 8.45
CA ALA A 25 -3.44 8.97 7.67
C ALA A 25 -3.93 10.40 7.48
N GLY A 26 -3.77 11.24 8.51
CA GLY A 26 -4.37 12.57 8.55
C GLY A 26 -5.90 12.48 8.51
N PHE A 27 -6.52 13.04 7.47
CA PHE A 27 -7.96 12.96 7.23
C PHE A 27 -8.39 11.69 6.47
N LEU A 28 -7.44 10.88 6.01
CA LEU A 28 -7.69 9.61 5.34
C LEU A 28 -7.70 8.47 6.35
N SER A 29 -8.39 7.38 5.99
CA SER A 29 -8.27 6.10 6.67
C SER A 29 -7.75 5.06 5.68
N VAL A 30 -6.87 4.18 6.15
CA VAL A 30 -6.32 3.08 5.37
C VAL A 30 -6.69 1.77 6.07
N ARG A 31 -7.26 0.83 5.32
CA ARG A 31 -7.68 -0.48 5.82
C ARG A 31 -7.35 -1.59 4.85
N LEU A 32 -7.41 -2.85 5.27
CA LEU A 32 -7.33 -3.98 4.34
C LEU A 32 -8.35 -3.87 3.19
N LEU A 33 -7.92 -4.31 2.01
CA LEU A 33 -8.81 -4.56 0.87
C LEU A 33 -9.85 -5.63 1.25
N LEU A 34 -11.12 -5.33 1.02
CA LEU A 34 -12.26 -6.18 1.31
C LEU A 34 -13.00 -6.59 0.03
N ALA A 35 -13.84 -7.61 0.12
CA ALA A 35 -14.67 -8.05 -1.01
C ALA A 35 -15.56 -6.93 -1.58
N THR A 36 -16.01 -6.00 -0.74
CA THR A 36 -16.80 -4.83 -1.13
C THR A 36 -16.02 -3.81 -1.98
N ASP A 37 -14.68 -3.89 -2.02
CA ASP A 37 -13.82 -2.99 -2.79
C ASP A 37 -13.63 -3.42 -4.25
N GLN A 38 -14.33 -4.46 -4.72
CA GLN A 38 -14.18 -4.97 -6.07
C GLN A 38 -14.35 -3.87 -7.14
N LYS A 39 -15.28 -2.93 -6.91
CA LYS A 39 -15.50 -1.79 -7.82
C LYS A 39 -14.26 -0.91 -7.93
N LEU A 40 -13.63 -0.55 -6.80
CA LEU A 40 -12.39 0.22 -6.78
C LEU A 40 -11.28 -0.54 -7.50
N TYR A 41 -11.09 -1.82 -7.16
CA TYR A 41 -10.06 -2.65 -7.76
C TYR A 41 -10.21 -2.73 -9.29
N ARG A 42 -11.44 -2.96 -9.77
CA ARG A 42 -11.79 -2.89 -11.20
C ARG A 42 -11.36 -1.57 -11.82
N GLN A 43 -11.79 -0.45 -11.26
CA GLN A 43 -11.50 0.87 -11.81
C GLN A 43 -10.01 1.16 -11.92
N LEU A 44 -9.21 0.71 -10.95
CA LEU A 44 -7.76 0.88 -10.95
C LEU A 44 -7.09 0.00 -12.01
N PHE A 45 -7.39 -1.30 -12.03
CA PHE A 45 -6.66 -2.28 -12.83
C PHE A 45 -7.11 -2.37 -14.30
N THR A 46 -8.28 -1.84 -14.66
CA THR A 46 -8.72 -1.76 -16.07
C THR A 46 -8.47 -0.38 -16.70
N SER A 47 -8.03 0.61 -15.92
CA SER A 47 -7.75 1.95 -16.42
C SER A 47 -6.39 2.04 -17.10
N LYS A 48 -6.39 2.32 -18.41
CA LYS A 48 -5.16 2.62 -19.17
C LYS A 48 -4.33 3.73 -18.52
N ALA A 49 -4.96 4.80 -18.08
CA ALA A 49 -4.26 5.94 -17.48
C ALA A 49 -3.59 5.60 -16.14
N VAL A 50 -4.19 4.72 -15.34
CA VAL A 50 -3.62 4.29 -14.04
C VAL A 50 -2.54 3.24 -14.26
N MET A 51 -2.76 2.31 -15.20
CA MET A 51 -1.89 1.16 -15.42
C MET A 51 -0.69 1.44 -16.33
N GLN A 52 -0.65 2.56 -17.06
CA GLN A 52 0.37 2.88 -18.07
C GLN A 52 1.84 2.69 -17.63
N TRP A 53 2.15 2.81 -16.33
CA TRP A 53 3.49 2.63 -15.77
C TRP A 53 3.67 1.34 -14.95
N ILE A 54 2.62 0.53 -14.85
CA ILE A 54 2.54 -0.68 -14.02
C ILE A 54 2.49 -1.92 -14.91
N GLY A 55 1.69 -1.90 -15.97
CA GLY A 55 1.52 -3.00 -16.91
C GLY A 55 0.28 -2.80 -17.79
N GLU A 56 -0.05 -3.81 -18.59
CA GLU A 56 -1.27 -3.77 -19.39
C GLU A 56 -2.53 -3.79 -18.49
N PRO A 57 -3.57 -3.00 -18.80
CA PRO A 57 -4.84 -3.08 -18.11
C PRO A 57 -5.42 -4.49 -18.19
N LEU A 58 -5.99 -4.95 -17.08
CA LEU A 58 -6.55 -6.29 -16.99
C LEU A 58 -7.84 -6.41 -17.80
N THR A 59 -8.04 -7.58 -18.40
CA THR A 59 -9.35 -7.99 -18.92
C THR A 59 -10.28 -8.39 -17.78
N ASP A 60 -11.59 -8.49 -18.06
CA ASP A 60 -12.58 -8.90 -17.06
C ASP A 60 -12.30 -10.28 -16.45
N SER A 61 -11.80 -11.22 -17.27
CA SER A 61 -11.43 -12.56 -16.80
C SER A 61 -10.22 -12.51 -15.87
N GLN A 62 -9.17 -11.78 -16.25
CA GLN A 62 -7.97 -11.59 -15.42
C GLN A 62 -8.30 -10.88 -14.11
N LEU A 63 -9.18 -9.88 -14.15
CA LEU A 63 -9.56 -9.08 -12.99
C LEU A 63 -10.19 -9.94 -11.89
N THR A 64 -11.08 -10.87 -12.27
CA THR A 64 -11.75 -11.75 -11.31
C THR A 64 -10.74 -12.61 -10.56
N CYS A 65 -9.81 -13.24 -11.28
CA CYS A 65 -8.74 -14.05 -10.69
C CYS A 65 -7.79 -13.19 -9.85
N SER A 66 -7.40 -12.02 -10.34
CA SER A 66 -6.47 -11.10 -9.68
C SER A 66 -7.03 -10.56 -8.36
N PHE A 67 -8.31 -10.15 -8.36
CA PHE A 67 -8.99 -9.68 -7.15
C PHE A 67 -9.14 -10.79 -6.10
N ALA A 68 -9.54 -12.00 -6.52
CA ALA A 68 -9.62 -13.14 -5.62
C ALA A 68 -8.25 -13.46 -4.99
N ALA A 69 -7.18 -13.43 -5.79
CA ALA A 69 -5.82 -13.62 -5.28
C ALA A 69 -5.41 -12.52 -4.28
N ALA A 70 -5.78 -11.26 -4.53
CA ALA A 70 -5.50 -10.16 -3.62
C ALA A 70 -6.18 -10.34 -2.25
N LEU A 71 -7.44 -10.80 -2.22
CA LEU A 71 -8.14 -11.11 -0.98
C LEU A 71 -7.50 -12.29 -0.22
N GLN A 72 -7.09 -13.33 -0.95
CA GLN A 72 -6.39 -14.48 -0.34
C GLN A 72 -5.03 -14.08 0.25
N GLN A 73 -4.28 -13.21 -0.43
CA GLN A 73 -3.01 -12.68 0.07
C GLN A 73 -3.21 -11.88 1.36
N ASN A 74 -4.26 -11.04 1.43
CA ASN A 74 -4.62 -10.33 2.65
C ASN A 74 -4.98 -11.29 3.79
N LEU A 75 -5.78 -12.32 3.53
CA LEU A 75 -6.14 -13.31 4.55
C LEU A 75 -4.91 -14.03 5.10
N ALA A 76 -4.02 -14.48 4.22
CA ALA A 76 -2.79 -15.18 4.59
C ALA A 76 -1.87 -14.28 5.42
N ALA A 77 -1.61 -13.05 4.95
CA ALA A 77 -0.74 -12.10 5.62
C ALA A 77 -1.34 -11.53 6.92
N SER A 78 -2.67 -11.58 7.09
CA SER A 78 -3.34 -11.25 8.36
C SER A 78 -3.17 -12.33 9.42
N THR A 79 -2.89 -13.57 9.00
CA THR A 79 -2.68 -14.70 9.90
C THR A 79 -1.21 -14.82 10.29
N GLU A 80 -0.32 -14.76 9.31
CA GLU A 80 1.12 -14.90 9.52
C GLU A 80 1.89 -14.16 8.43
N LEU A 81 2.83 -13.30 8.84
CA LEU A 81 3.69 -12.59 7.89
C LEU A 81 4.86 -13.47 7.45
N LYS A 82 4.87 -13.86 6.18
CA LYS A 82 5.90 -14.72 5.58
C LYS A 82 6.72 -13.98 4.53
N PRO A 83 7.93 -14.50 4.19
CA PRO A 83 8.58 -14.22 2.92
C PRO A 83 7.61 -14.14 1.74
N ASN A 84 7.67 -13.04 0.99
CA ASN A 84 6.85 -12.76 -0.18
C ASN A 84 5.34 -12.61 0.11
N SER A 85 4.94 -12.47 1.38
CA SER A 85 3.59 -12.04 1.72
C SER A 85 3.33 -10.65 1.11
N ARG A 86 2.09 -10.47 0.65
CA ARG A 86 1.62 -9.20 0.10
C ARG A 86 0.36 -8.75 0.81
N LEU A 87 0.29 -7.47 1.12
CA LEU A 87 -0.89 -6.80 1.65
C LEU A 87 -1.39 -5.78 0.64
N PHE A 88 -2.70 -5.73 0.47
CA PHE A 88 -3.42 -4.69 -0.26
C PHE A 88 -4.26 -3.89 0.71
N LEU A 89 -4.11 -2.58 0.63
CA LEU A 89 -4.71 -1.63 1.55
C LEU A 89 -5.56 -0.63 0.76
N THR A 90 -6.84 -0.53 1.08
CA THR A 90 -7.76 0.46 0.53
C THR A 90 -7.57 1.79 1.26
N ILE A 91 -7.42 2.87 0.50
CA ILE A 91 -7.46 4.25 1.00
C ILE A 91 -8.90 4.72 0.93
N THR A 92 -9.41 5.28 2.02
CA THR A 92 -10.74 5.88 2.11
C THR A 92 -10.66 7.31 2.63
N ASP A 93 -11.52 8.18 2.10
CA ASP A 93 -11.78 9.52 2.62
C ASP A 93 -13.20 9.51 3.23
N PRO A 94 -13.32 9.40 4.57
CA PRO A 94 -14.61 9.36 5.23
C PRO A 94 -15.43 10.64 5.07
N ALA A 95 -14.76 11.80 5.01
CA ALA A 95 -15.42 13.10 4.91
C ALA A 95 -16.07 13.28 3.53
N ALA A 96 -15.38 12.87 2.47
CA ALA A 96 -15.91 12.90 1.11
C ALA A 96 -16.77 11.67 0.76
N ASN A 97 -16.82 10.66 1.63
CA ASN A 97 -17.40 9.35 1.35
C ASN A 97 -16.87 8.72 0.05
N THR A 98 -15.54 8.76 -0.13
CA THR A 98 -14.88 8.22 -1.33
C THR A 98 -13.79 7.20 -1.00
N THR A 99 -13.44 6.37 -1.98
CA THR A 99 -12.35 5.39 -1.89
C THR A 99 -11.32 5.69 -2.99
N PRO A 100 -10.41 6.66 -2.77
CA PRO A 100 -9.58 7.22 -3.83
C PRO A 100 -8.53 6.29 -4.43
N GLY A 101 -8.17 5.19 -3.75
CA GLY A 101 -7.11 4.33 -4.26
C GLY A 101 -6.73 3.15 -3.38
N LEU A 102 -5.63 2.52 -3.78
CA LEU A 102 -5.11 1.29 -3.22
C LEU A 102 -3.61 1.45 -2.99
N MET A 103 -3.10 0.91 -1.89
CA MET A 103 -1.68 0.67 -1.66
C MET A 103 -1.39 -0.82 -1.60
N ALA A 104 -0.15 -1.18 -1.86
CA ALA A 104 0.34 -2.53 -1.63
C ALA A 104 1.66 -2.51 -0.87
N VAL A 105 1.87 -3.53 -0.04
CA VAL A 105 3.15 -3.82 0.59
C VAL A 105 3.52 -5.27 0.28
N THR A 106 4.70 -5.49 -0.29
CA THR A 106 5.28 -6.83 -0.47
C THR A 106 6.47 -6.98 0.47
N PHE A 107 6.49 -8.03 1.27
CA PHE A 107 7.55 -8.31 2.23
C PHE A 107 8.57 -9.26 1.62
N ASN A 108 9.57 -8.70 0.94
CA ASN A 108 10.62 -9.45 0.28
C ASN A 108 11.65 -9.94 1.31
N THR A 109 12.20 -11.13 1.11
CA THR A 109 13.25 -11.67 1.98
C THR A 109 14.49 -10.78 1.98
N SER A 110 15.12 -10.67 3.15
CA SER A 110 16.46 -10.13 3.30
C SER A 110 17.49 -11.27 3.36
N VAL A 111 18.76 -10.92 3.14
CA VAL A 111 19.91 -11.79 3.47
C VAL A 111 19.96 -12.16 4.96
N HIS A 112 19.30 -11.36 5.81
CA HIS A 112 19.16 -11.66 7.23
C HIS A 112 17.90 -12.50 7.48
N ALA A 113 18.08 -13.68 8.08
CA ALA A 113 16.97 -14.55 8.47
C ALA A 113 15.96 -13.77 9.32
N ASN A 114 14.66 -13.98 9.03
CA ASN A 114 13.52 -13.35 9.72
C ASN A 114 13.42 -11.82 9.61
N ARG A 115 14.10 -11.20 8.63
CA ARG A 115 13.93 -9.78 8.31
C ARG A 115 13.53 -9.56 6.85
N PHE A 116 12.84 -8.45 6.60
CA PHE A 116 12.19 -8.16 5.32
C PHE A 116 12.54 -6.77 4.79
N ASN A 117 12.63 -6.69 3.47
CA ASN A 117 12.50 -5.41 2.76
C ASN A 117 11.00 -5.23 2.43
N ALA A 118 10.40 -4.15 2.91
CA ALA A 118 9.02 -3.82 2.57
C ALA A 118 8.99 -2.99 1.29
N GLU A 119 8.54 -3.59 0.20
CA GLU A 119 8.32 -2.90 -1.07
C GLU A 119 6.90 -2.33 -1.10
N ILE A 120 6.80 -1.01 -1.26
CA ILE A 120 5.51 -0.31 -1.26
C ILE A 120 5.16 0.24 -2.64
N GLY A 121 3.87 0.26 -2.93
CA GLY A 121 3.30 0.89 -4.13
C GLY A 121 1.95 1.50 -3.83
N ILE A 122 1.55 2.47 -4.66
CA ILE A 122 0.26 3.16 -4.55
C ILE A 122 -0.35 3.36 -5.94
N MET A 123 -1.67 3.21 -6.01
CA MET A 123 -2.48 3.51 -7.18
C MET A 123 -3.63 4.42 -6.75
N LEU A 124 -3.81 5.54 -7.44
CA LEU A 124 -4.91 6.47 -7.20
C LEU A 124 -5.77 6.59 -8.45
N LEU A 125 -7.09 6.66 -8.24
CA LEU A 125 -8.03 7.02 -9.29
C LEU A 125 -7.73 8.44 -9.81
N PRO A 126 -7.99 8.76 -11.09
CA PRO A 126 -7.63 10.06 -11.68
C PRO A 126 -8.10 11.27 -10.88
N PHE A 127 -9.33 11.24 -10.32
CA PHE A 127 -9.87 12.35 -9.53
C PHE A 127 -9.11 12.63 -8.23
N ALA A 128 -8.30 11.67 -7.76
CA ALA A 128 -7.55 11.71 -6.51
C ALA A 128 -6.07 12.11 -6.70
N GLN A 129 -5.58 12.14 -7.95
CA GLN A 129 -4.20 12.46 -8.27
C GLN A 129 -3.93 13.97 -8.10
N GLY A 130 -2.69 14.33 -7.76
CA GLY A 130 -2.26 15.73 -7.61
C GLY A 130 -2.80 16.45 -6.36
N LYS A 131 -3.53 15.77 -5.47
CA LYS A 131 -4.18 16.36 -4.27
C LYS A 131 -3.45 16.08 -2.95
N GLY A 132 -2.20 15.62 -3.00
CA GLY A 132 -1.44 15.27 -1.79
C GLY A 132 -1.89 13.99 -1.05
N LEU A 133 -2.92 13.29 -1.56
CA LEU A 133 -3.45 12.07 -0.92
C LEU A 133 -2.39 10.96 -0.87
N ALA A 134 -1.60 10.81 -1.95
CA ALA A 134 -0.53 9.82 -2.01
C ALA A 134 0.56 10.09 -0.96
N VAL A 135 0.94 11.36 -0.79
CA VAL A 135 1.92 11.78 0.22
C VAL A 135 1.41 11.37 1.61
N THR A 136 0.20 11.81 1.95
CA THR A 136 -0.42 11.53 3.25
C THR A 136 -0.49 10.02 3.54
N ALA A 137 -1.00 9.23 2.59
CA ALA A 137 -1.15 7.78 2.76
C ALA A 137 0.21 7.06 2.89
N LEU A 138 1.20 7.41 2.05
CA LEU A 138 2.51 6.77 2.08
C LEU A 138 3.34 7.15 3.31
N ILE A 139 3.26 8.39 3.80
CA ILE A 139 3.91 8.81 5.05
C ILE A 139 3.44 7.92 6.20
N SER A 140 2.12 7.80 6.37
CA SER A 140 1.54 7.02 7.45
C SER A 140 1.84 5.53 7.29
N LEU A 141 1.82 4.99 6.07
CA LEU A 141 2.23 3.61 5.81
C LEU A 141 3.70 3.38 6.18
N CYS A 142 4.60 4.27 5.77
CA CYS A 142 6.02 4.15 6.10
C CYS A 142 6.26 4.22 7.60
N GLN A 143 5.61 5.14 8.31
CA GLN A 143 5.69 5.23 9.77
C GLN A 143 5.27 3.91 10.43
N ARG A 144 4.17 3.28 9.97
CA ARG A 144 3.71 1.98 10.49
C ARG A 144 4.72 0.87 10.20
N LEU A 145 5.24 0.80 8.98
CA LEU A 145 6.22 -0.22 8.60
C LEU A 145 7.53 -0.09 9.38
N LEU A 146 7.98 1.13 9.70
CA LEU A 146 9.18 1.37 10.52
C LEU A 146 9.01 0.95 11.98
N GLN A 147 7.78 0.77 12.49
CA GLN A 147 7.55 0.21 13.81
C GLN A 147 7.68 -1.33 13.85
N LEU A 148 7.73 -1.99 12.69
CA LEU A 148 7.85 -3.45 12.62
C LEU A 148 9.33 -3.84 12.75
N PRO A 149 9.74 -4.56 13.81
CA PRO A 149 11.16 -4.89 14.02
C PRO A 149 11.75 -5.79 12.93
N GLN A 150 10.91 -6.53 12.21
CA GLN A 150 11.33 -7.38 11.09
C GLN A 150 11.62 -6.57 9.81
N VAL A 151 11.08 -5.36 9.66
CA VAL A 151 11.31 -4.52 8.48
C VAL A 151 12.64 -3.78 8.63
N ILE A 152 13.58 -4.05 7.72
CA ILE A 152 14.90 -3.37 7.74
C ILE A 152 14.95 -2.16 6.81
N HIS A 153 14.26 -2.25 5.68
CA HIS A 153 14.25 -1.24 4.64
C HIS A 153 12.85 -1.13 4.04
N ILE A 154 12.46 0.10 3.71
CA ILE A 154 11.29 0.38 2.90
C ILE A 154 11.80 0.79 1.53
N ILE A 155 11.31 0.13 0.49
CA ILE A 155 11.72 0.36 -0.88
C ILE A 155 10.50 0.56 -1.79
N CYS A 156 10.73 1.10 -2.99
CA CYS A 156 9.77 1.04 -4.07
C CYS A 156 10.51 0.88 -5.40
N ARG A 157 9.86 0.18 -6.34
CA ARG A 157 10.32 0.08 -7.72
C ARG A 157 9.40 0.92 -8.60
N ILE A 158 10.01 1.77 -9.40
CA ILE A 158 9.30 2.73 -10.23
C ILE A 158 9.86 2.60 -11.64
N THR A 159 8.97 2.39 -12.60
CA THR A 159 9.31 2.36 -14.03
C THR A 159 9.91 3.70 -14.45
N ASP A 160 10.98 3.65 -15.24
CA ASP A 160 11.59 4.84 -15.83
C ASP A 160 10.53 5.65 -16.61
N GLY A 161 10.54 6.96 -16.43
CA GLY A 161 9.56 7.87 -17.04
C GLY A 161 8.29 8.11 -16.21
N ASN A 162 8.02 7.36 -15.14
CA ASN A 162 6.95 7.69 -14.20
C ASN A 162 7.35 8.86 -13.27
N LEU A 163 7.44 10.06 -13.86
CA LEU A 163 7.94 11.27 -13.19
C LEU A 163 7.11 11.64 -11.95
N ALA A 164 5.81 11.38 -11.95
CA ALA A 164 4.94 11.64 -10.81
C ALA A 164 5.32 10.78 -9.60
N ALA A 165 5.54 9.47 -9.80
CA ALA A 165 5.97 8.58 -8.74
C ALA A 165 7.41 8.89 -8.29
N ILE A 166 8.33 9.19 -9.21
CA ILE A 166 9.71 9.58 -8.88
C ILE A 166 9.73 10.82 -8.00
N LYS A 167 8.97 11.86 -8.39
CA LYS A 167 8.84 13.10 -7.61
C LYS A 167 8.27 12.81 -6.22
N LEU A 168 7.17 12.07 -6.15
CA LEU A 168 6.52 11.68 -4.89
C LEU A 168 7.50 11.01 -3.93
N VAL A 169 8.23 9.96 -4.36
CA VAL A 169 9.11 9.23 -3.43
C VAL A 169 10.35 10.03 -3.07
N SER A 170 10.83 10.90 -3.97
CA SER A 170 11.94 11.82 -3.67
C SER A 170 11.54 12.85 -2.59
N GLU A 171 10.33 13.41 -2.68
CA GLU A 171 9.77 14.30 -1.65
C GLU A 171 9.62 13.60 -0.29
N LEU A 172 9.32 12.30 -0.29
CA LEU A 172 9.24 11.48 0.92
C LEU A 172 10.61 11.07 1.47
N GLY A 173 11.72 11.49 0.85
CA GLY A 173 13.08 11.19 1.30
C GLY A 173 13.60 9.82 0.87
N PHE A 174 13.02 9.20 -0.16
CA PHE A 174 13.61 8.03 -0.79
C PHE A 174 14.80 8.43 -1.67
N VAL A 175 15.85 7.62 -1.63
CA VAL A 175 17.06 7.79 -2.45
C VAL A 175 17.14 6.67 -3.48
N TYR A 176 17.49 7.02 -4.71
CA TYR A 176 17.65 6.05 -5.79
C TYR A 176 18.92 5.21 -5.59
N CYS A 177 18.76 3.89 -5.62
CA CYS A 177 19.83 2.90 -5.50
C CYS A 177 20.11 2.25 -6.86
N LYS A 178 21.19 2.70 -7.52
CA LYS A 178 21.58 2.24 -8.86
C LYS A 178 21.78 0.73 -8.97
N GLN A 179 22.39 0.08 -7.97
CA GLN A 179 22.74 -1.35 -8.07
C GLN A 179 21.51 -2.28 -8.15
N GLY A 180 20.34 -1.85 -7.68
CA GLY A 180 19.14 -2.68 -7.67
C GLY A 180 17.94 -2.09 -8.41
N ASN A 181 18.11 -0.93 -9.06
CA ASN A 181 17.06 -0.17 -9.73
C ASN A 181 15.80 0.00 -8.85
N TYR A 182 15.99 0.49 -7.62
CA TYR A 182 14.91 0.79 -6.68
C TYR A 182 15.20 2.08 -5.92
N TYR A 183 14.15 2.66 -5.34
CA TYR A 183 14.24 3.77 -4.40
C TYR A 183 14.12 3.23 -2.98
N LYS A 184 14.93 3.74 -2.06
CA LYS A 184 14.97 3.29 -0.67
C LYS A 184 14.79 4.46 0.28
N LEU A 185 13.91 4.31 1.26
CA LEU A 185 13.73 5.32 2.31
C LEU A 185 15.00 5.39 3.16
N HIS A 186 15.56 6.61 3.30
CA HIS A 186 16.76 6.81 4.09
C HIS A 186 16.42 6.94 5.58
N ASN A 187 16.92 6.01 6.41
CA ASN A 187 16.58 5.89 7.85
C ASN A 187 16.84 7.15 8.71
N ASN A 188 17.63 8.12 8.24
CA ASN A 188 17.96 9.34 8.99
C ASN A 188 17.01 10.51 8.72
N ASN A 189 16.12 10.39 7.74
CA ASN A 189 15.11 11.42 7.51
C ASN A 189 13.90 11.07 8.37
N LYS A 190 13.63 11.88 9.39
CA LYS A 190 12.26 12.01 9.89
C LYS A 190 11.41 12.27 8.66
N ILE A 191 10.45 11.39 8.37
CA ILE A 191 9.47 11.65 7.33
C ILE A 191 8.80 12.96 7.74
N THR A 192 9.18 14.05 7.09
CA THR A 192 8.74 15.38 7.47
C THR A 192 7.29 15.45 7.07
N ASP A 193 6.41 15.55 8.07
CA ASP A 193 5.04 15.99 7.88
C ASP A 193 5.12 17.45 7.41
N THR A 194 5.33 17.66 6.11
CA THR A 194 5.37 18.99 5.54
C THR A 194 3.93 19.49 5.51
N GLY A 195 3.48 20.01 6.65
CA GLY A 195 2.28 20.81 6.81
C GLY A 195 2.36 22.10 6.00
N ARG A 196 2.29 21.97 4.67
CA ARG A 196 2.10 23.08 3.73
C ARG A 196 1.02 22.70 2.73
N PHE A 197 -0.22 22.77 3.22
CA PHE A 197 -1.35 23.16 2.41
C PHE A 197 -1.88 24.46 3.02
N ALA A 198 -1.35 25.58 2.53
CA ALA A 198 -1.93 26.91 2.58
C ALA A 198 -1.90 27.44 1.14
#